data_AF-R1GVW7-F1
#
_entry.id   AF-R1GVW7-F1
#
_cell.length_a   1.000
_cell.length_b   1.000
_cell.length_c   1.000
_cell.angle_alpha   90.00
_cell.angle_beta   90.00
_cell.angle_gamma   90.00
#
_symmetry.space_group_name_H-M   'P 1'
#
loop_
_entity.id
_entity.type
_entity.pdbx_description
1 polymer ?
#
loop_
_entity_poly.entity_id
_entity_poly.type
_entity_poly.pdbx_seq_one_letter_code
_entity_poly.pdbx_strand_id
1 'polypeptide(L)'
;MPTAVVTGANSGIGHEFAKVLIKEGYDVHAVDVNDGPKLKSLDCKTSQLDVTSQDSINAFTQQYGDKPLDLLLNVAGIIDANHDTLATINAQSLTRVFSVNTFGPLLLTQALLPNILRSPHPRLGYVSSRVGSIADNSSGGSYAYRASKTALNMVCKNLSLELKDKGVVVVILHPGI
;
A
#
# COMPACT_ATOMS: atom_id res chain seq x y z
N MET A 1 -21.19 -3.96 8.03
CA MET A 1 -20.28 -2.81 7.82
C MET A 1 -19.15 -3.28 6.94
N PRO A 2 -18.84 -2.64 5.80
CA PRO A 2 -17.73 -3.05 4.96
C PRO A 2 -16.40 -2.84 5.71
N THR A 3 -15.44 -3.72 5.50
CA THR A 3 -14.13 -3.67 6.18
C THR A 3 -13.08 -3.03 5.27
N ALA A 4 -12.18 -2.26 5.87
CA ALA A 4 -11.04 -1.69 5.15
C ALA A 4 -9.74 -1.86 5.91
N VAL A 5 -8.64 -2.10 5.20
CA VAL A 5 -7.27 -2.02 5.73
C VAL A 5 -6.56 -0.88 5.01
N VAL A 6 -5.95 0.05 5.77
CA VAL A 6 -5.23 1.20 5.22
C VAL A 6 -3.81 1.20 5.77
N THR A 7 -2.81 1.00 4.92
CA THR A 7 -1.40 1.08 5.31
C THR A 7 -0.89 2.51 5.29
N GLY A 8 0.17 2.83 6.05
CA GLY A 8 0.73 4.19 6.09
C GLY A 8 -0.19 5.21 6.80
N ALA A 9 -1.03 4.74 7.73
CA ALA A 9 -2.10 5.54 8.33
C ALA A 9 -1.63 6.46 9.48
N ASN A 10 -0.36 6.43 9.87
CA ASN A 10 0.18 7.35 10.88
C ASN A 10 0.44 8.76 10.33
N SER A 11 0.36 8.98 9.01
CA SER A 11 0.56 10.31 8.43
C SER A 11 -0.08 10.50 7.05
N GLY A 12 -0.12 11.76 6.61
CA GLY A 12 -0.43 12.15 5.23
C GLY A 12 -1.71 11.54 4.67
N ILE A 13 -1.61 11.04 3.42
CA ILE A 13 -2.73 10.52 2.63
C ILE A 13 -3.38 9.30 3.30
N GLY A 14 -2.59 8.40 3.89
CA GLY A 14 -3.12 7.19 4.54
C GLY A 14 -4.00 7.54 5.75
N HIS A 15 -3.55 8.49 6.57
CA HIS A 15 -4.32 8.98 7.72
C HIS A 15 -5.66 9.60 7.31
N GLU A 16 -5.66 10.42 6.26
CA GLU A 16 -6.90 11.05 5.78
C GLU A 16 -7.83 10.05 5.09
N PHE A 17 -7.32 9.05 4.35
CA PHE A 17 -8.15 7.96 3.84
C PHE A 17 -8.83 7.19 4.97
N ALA A 18 -8.11 6.88 6.05
CA ALA A 18 -8.70 6.20 7.20
C ALA A 18 -9.86 7.02 7.79
N LYS A 19 -9.67 8.33 8.01
CA LYS A 19 -10.73 9.23 8.51
C LYS A 19 -11.95 9.28 7.59
N VAL A 20 -11.74 9.40 6.28
CA VAL A 20 -12.84 9.42 5.31
C VAL A 20 -13.59 8.09 5.36
N LEU A 21 -12.90 6.95 5.35
CA LEU A 21 -13.54 5.64 5.40
C LEU A 21 -14.31 5.40 6.69
N ILE A 22 -13.79 5.83 7.84
CA ILE A 22 -14.52 5.80 9.13
C ILE A 22 -15.83 6.58 9.01
N LYS A 23 -15.77 7.81 8.47
CA LYS A 23 -16.96 8.66 8.29
C LYS A 23 -17.99 8.05 7.32
N GLU A 24 -17.52 7.35 6.29
CA GLU A 24 -18.36 6.61 5.34
C GLU A 24 -18.89 5.28 5.92
N GLY A 25 -18.58 4.97 7.18
CA GLY A 25 -19.11 3.83 7.90
C GLY A 25 -18.41 2.51 7.58
N TYR A 26 -17.09 2.51 7.34
CA TYR A 26 -16.27 1.30 7.26
C TYR A 26 -15.75 0.85 8.64
N ASP A 27 -15.58 -0.46 8.83
CA ASP A 27 -14.78 -1.03 9.91
C ASP A 27 -13.30 -0.96 9.51
N VAL A 28 -12.64 0.14 9.87
CA VAL A 28 -11.27 0.44 9.43
C VAL A 28 -10.24 -0.23 10.35
N HIS A 29 -9.25 -0.83 9.70
CA HIS A 29 -7.98 -1.28 10.26
C HIS A 29 -6.86 -0.38 9.72
N ALA A 30 -6.50 0.64 10.50
CA ALA A 30 -5.44 1.57 10.16
C ALA A 30 -4.09 1.02 10.65
N VAL A 31 -3.12 0.89 9.75
CA VAL A 31 -1.83 0.27 10.08
C VAL A 31 -0.65 1.09 9.59
N ASP A 32 0.44 1.05 10.33
CA ASP A 32 1.67 1.75 10.01
C ASP A 32 2.87 1.04 10.66
N VAL A 33 4.07 1.25 10.12
CA VAL A 33 5.29 0.71 10.74
C VAL A 33 5.56 1.37 12.10
N ASN A 34 5.07 2.60 12.30
CA ASN A 34 5.18 3.32 13.55
C ASN A 34 3.83 3.40 14.27
N ASP A 35 3.79 2.92 15.52
CA ASP A 35 2.63 3.07 16.40
C ASP A 35 2.58 4.47 17.04
N GLY A 36 2.45 5.49 16.19
CA GLY A 36 2.53 6.90 16.54
C GLY A 36 1.21 7.51 17.04
N PRO A 37 1.25 8.73 17.60
CA PRO A 37 0.08 9.38 18.18
C PRO A 37 -1.01 9.70 17.14
N LYS A 38 -0.63 9.97 15.89
CA LYS A 38 -1.60 10.20 14.80
C LYS A 38 -2.33 8.92 14.42
N LEU A 39 -1.64 7.78 14.39
CA LEU A 39 -2.32 6.50 14.19
C LEU A 39 -3.34 6.26 15.31
N LYS A 40 -2.90 6.42 16.56
CA LYS A 40 -3.73 6.21 17.76
C LYS A 40 -4.90 7.19 17.91
N SER A 41 -4.86 8.34 17.25
CA SER A 41 -5.96 9.30 17.27
C SER A 41 -7.11 8.94 16.33
N LEU A 42 -6.97 7.91 15.49
CA LEU A 42 -8.06 7.42 14.64
C LEU A 42 -9.05 6.60 15.46
N ASP A 43 -10.34 6.90 15.32
CA ASP A 43 -11.43 6.15 15.95
C ASP A 43 -11.71 4.84 15.19
N CYS A 44 -10.73 3.93 15.20
CA CYS A 44 -10.79 2.64 14.53
C CYS A 44 -9.78 1.65 15.13
N LYS A 45 -9.69 0.44 14.57
CA LYS A 45 -8.67 -0.53 14.99
C LYS A 45 -7.32 -0.11 14.42
N THR A 46 -6.34 0.04 15.29
CA THR A 46 -4.97 0.37 14.90
C THR A 46 -4.01 -0.76 15.23
N SER A 47 -3.01 -0.97 14.39
CA SER A 47 -1.94 -1.93 14.67
C SER A 47 -0.64 -1.55 13.97
N GLN A 48 0.48 -1.97 14.55
CA GLN A 48 1.76 -1.89 13.87
C GLN A 48 1.83 -2.91 12.72
N LEU A 49 2.26 -2.46 11.54
CA LEU A 49 2.55 -3.33 10.39
C LEU A 49 3.74 -2.78 9.61
N ASP A 50 4.84 -3.52 9.63
CA ASP A 50 5.95 -3.33 8.69
C ASP A 50 5.72 -4.21 7.47
N VAL A 51 5.33 -3.59 6.35
CA VAL A 51 5.10 -4.30 5.08
C VAL A 51 6.36 -4.92 4.48
N THR A 52 7.55 -4.60 5.00
CA THR A 52 8.82 -5.19 4.55
C THR A 52 9.20 -6.45 5.34
N SER A 53 8.49 -6.74 6.43
CA SER A 53 8.74 -7.89 7.30
C SER A 53 7.65 -8.95 7.12
N GLN A 54 8.05 -10.14 6.65
CA GLN A 54 7.14 -11.26 6.50
C GLN A 54 6.50 -11.66 7.84
N ASP A 55 7.26 -11.61 8.93
CA ASP A 55 6.74 -11.91 10.27
C ASP A 55 5.72 -10.88 10.73
N SER A 56 5.95 -9.59 10.42
CA SER A 56 4.98 -8.54 10.73
C SER A 56 3.69 -8.70 9.94
N ILE A 57 3.78 -9.05 8.64
CA ILE A 57 2.62 -9.36 7.81
C ILE A 57 1.86 -10.57 8.38
N ASN A 58 2.57 -11.66 8.70
CA ASN A 58 1.96 -12.87 9.25
C ASN A 58 1.22 -12.58 10.55
N ALA A 59 1.86 -11.88 11.49
CA ALA A 59 1.26 -11.48 12.76
C ALA A 59 0.00 -10.63 12.55
N PHE A 60 0.04 -9.65 11.63
CA PHE A 60 -1.12 -8.85 11.29
C PHE A 60 -2.26 -9.68 10.69
N THR A 61 -1.96 -10.58 9.73
CA THR A 61 -3.00 -11.43 9.13
C THR A 61 -3.63 -12.38 10.14
N GLN A 62 -2.84 -12.93 11.08
CA GLN A 62 -3.36 -13.75 12.17
C GLN A 62 -4.28 -12.93 13.09
N GLN A 63 -3.87 -11.71 13.44
CA GLN A 63 -4.70 -10.79 14.23
C GLN A 63 -5.98 -10.38 13.48
N TYR A 64 -5.92 -10.21 12.16
CA TYR A 64 -7.07 -9.86 11.33
C TYR A 64 -8.13 -10.97 11.30
N GLY A 65 -7.69 -12.23 11.32
CA GLY A 65 -8.55 -13.42 11.37
C GLY A 65 -9.24 -13.71 10.03
N ASP A 66 -10.32 -14.49 10.04
CA ASP A 66 -10.96 -15.06 8.84
C ASP A 66 -12.10 -14.20 8.24
N LYS A 67 -12.22 -12.94 8.63
CA LYS A 67 -13.30 -12.05 8.17
C LYS A 67 -13.08 -11.56 6.73
N PRO A 68 -14.14 -11.21 5.99
CA PRO A 68 -14.00 -10.64 4.65
C PRO A 68 -13.27 -9.29 4.70
N LEU A 69 -12.47 -9.01 3.66
CA LEU A 69 -11.82 -7.72 3.43
C LEU A 69 -12.38 -7.06 2.17
N ASP A 70 -13.19 -6.02 2.34
CA ASP A 70 -13.83 -5.32 1.21
C ASP A 70 -12.90 -4.32 0.51
N LEU A 71 -12.00 -3.69 1.26
CA LEU A 71 -11.07 -2.69 0.73
C LEU A 71 -9.67 -2.80 1.32
N LEU A 72 -8.67 -3.07 0.50
CA LEU A 72 -7.25 -2.93 0.87
C LEU A 72 -6.68 -1.68 0.20
N LEU A 73 -6.29 -0.66 0.98
CA LEU A 73 -5.57 0.52 0.51
C LEU A 73 -4.09 0.45 0.91
N ASN A 74 -3.25 0.18 -0.08
CA ASN A 74 -1.80 0.23 0.05
C ASN A 74 -1.32 1.67 -0.17
N VAL A 75 -1.16 2.44 0.92
CA VAL A 75 -0.71 3.84 0.90
C VAL A 75 0.71 4.01 1.44
N ALA A 76 1.18 3.09 2.28
CA ALA A 76 2.55 3.09 2.79
C ALA A 76 3.56 3.21 1.64
N GLY A 77 4.49 4.16 1.77
CA GLY A 77 5.49 4.43 0.77
C GLY A 77 6.54 5.40 1.28
N ILE A 78 7.75 5.27 0.74
CA ILE A 78 8.87 6.16 1.04
C ILE A 78 9.49 6.68 -0.25
N ILE A 79 10.14 7.83 -0.14
CA ILE A 79 11.09 8.34 -1.12
C ILE A 79 12.45 8.43 -0.44
N ASP A 80 13.53 8.24 -1.20
CA ASP A 80 14.86 8.51 -0.67
C ASP A 80 14.99 10.01 -0.38
N ALA A 81 15.45 10.35 0.83
CA ALA A 81 15.49 11.74 1.30
C ALA A 81 16.36 12.66 0.44
N ASN A 82 17.36 12.10 -0.26
CA ASN A 82 18.32 12.88 -1.05
C ASN A 82 17.99 12.91 -2.54
N HIS A 83 16.89 12.29 -2.99
CA HIS A 83 16.57 12.12 -4.41
C HIS A 83 17.76 11.64 -5.24
N ASP A 84 17.95 10.32 -5.26
CA ASP A 84 19.10 9.68 -5.87
C ASP A 84 19.34 10.09 -7.34
N THR A 85 20.62 10.28 -7.65
CA THR A 85 21.14 10.51 -9.00
C THR A 85 21.99 9.31 -9.41
N LEU A 86 22.41 9.25 -10.67
CA LEU A 86 23.30 8.17 -11.12
C LEU A 86 24.63 8.14 -10.33
N ALA A 87 25.09 9.29 -9.81
CA ALA A 87 26.32 9.39 -9.02
C ALA A 87 26.15 8.99 -7.55
N THR A 88 24.93 9.05 -7.01
CA THR A 88 24.66 8.86 -5.57
C THR A 88 23.85 7.61 -5.26
N ILE A 89 23.26 6.98 -6.27
CA ILE A 89 22.45 5.77 -6.10
C ILE A 89 23.30 4.61 -5.57
N ASN A 90 22.71 3.85 -4.64
CA ASN A 90 23.34 2.68 -4.05
C ASN A 90 22.33 1.55 -3.84
N ALA A 91 22.83 0.34 -3.69
CA ALA A 91 22.03 -0.87 -3.55
C ALA A 91 21.10 -0.85 -2.32
N GLN A 92 21.52 -0.19 -1.24
CA GLN A 92 20.74 -0.12 0.00
C GLN A 92 19.48 0.73 -0.19
N SER A 93 19.61 1.91 -0.82
CA SER A 93 18.47 2.79 -1.15
C SER A 93 17.52 2.11 -2.13
N LEU A 94 18.04 1.51 -3.21
CA LEU A 94 17.24 0.73 -4.17
C LEU A 94 16.42 -0.35 -3.47
N THR A 95 17.09 -1.20 -2.69
CA THR A 95 16.44 -2.31 -1.99
C THR A 95 15.38 -1.79 -1.03
N ARG A 96 15.71 -0.81 -0.19
CA ARG A 96 14.79 -0.27 0.83
C ARG A 96 13.52 0.31 0.19
N VAL A 97 13.68 1.14 -0.85
CA VAL A 97 12.56 1.80 -1.51
C VAL A 97 11.68 0.78 -2.23
N PHE A 98 12.25 -0.22 -2.91
CA PHE A 98 11.49 -1.30 -3.53
C PHE A 98 10.75 -2.17 -2.52
N SER A 99 11.40 -2.53 -1.41
CA SER A 99 10.79 -3.33 -0.35
C SER A 99 9.53 -2.67 0.19
N VAL A 100 9.56 -1.36 0.45
CA VAL A 100 8.40 -0.64 0.97
C VAL A 100 7.36 -0.36 -0.11
N ASN A 101 7.78 0.16 -1.28
CA ASN A 101 6.84 0.71 -2.27
C ASN A 101 6.23 -0.33 -3.21
N THR A 102 6.87 -1.50 -3.35
CA THR A 102 6.51 -2.49 -4.38
C THR A 102 6.29 -3.86 -3.77
N PHE A 103 7.29 -4.41 -3.09
CA PHE A 103 7.22 -5.78 -2.58
C PHE A 103 6.26 -5.90 -1.40
N GLY A 104 6.29 -4.96 -0.46
CA GLY A 104 5.38 -4.95 0.68
C GLY A 104 3.90 -4.95 0.29
N PRO A 105 3.42 -4.05 -0.58
CA PRO A 105 2.05 -4.09 -1.08
C PRO A 105 1.68 -5.43 -1.75
N LEU A 106 2.59 -6.03 -2.51
CA LEU A 106 2.36 -7.34 -3.13
C LEU A 106 2.23 -8.45 -2.08
N LEU A 107 3.19 -8.55 -1.15
CA LEU A 107 3.22 -9.59 -0.13
C LEU A 107 2.05 -9.46 0.85
N LEU A 108 1.67 -8.24 1.24
CA LEU A 108 0.49 -8.01 2.05
C LEU A 108 -0.80 -8.42 1.32
N THR A 109 -0.90 -8.11 0.02
CA THR A 109 -2.03 -8.54 -0.82
C THR A 109 -2.10 -10.06 -0.89
N GLN A 110 -0.97 -10.73 -1.08
CA GLN A 110 -0.90 -12.19 -1.09
C GLN A 110 -1.36 -12.79 0.25
N ALA A 111 -0.86 -12.26 1.37
CA ALA A 111 -1.20 -12.76 2.70
C ALA A 111 -2.69 -12.56 3.05
N LEU A 112 -3.29 -11.45 2.62
CA LEU A 112 -4.72 -11.15 2.82
C LEU A 112 -5.62 -11.72 1.73
N LEU A 113 -5.09 -12.42 0.72
CA LEU A 113 -5.89 -12.95 -0.39
C LEU A 113 -7.08 -13.81 0.07
N PRO A 114 -6.96 -14.69 1.09
CA PRO A 114 -8.12 -15.43 1.61
C PRO A 114 -9.24 -14.52 2.12
N ASN A 115 -8.91 -13.40 2.76
CA ASN A 115 -9.88 -12.42 3.26
C ASN A 115 -10.52 -11.63 2.12
N ILE A 116 -9.71 -11.23 1.14
CA ILE A 116 -10.15 -10.50 -0.06
C ILE A 116 -11.19 -11.35 -0.82
N LEU A 117 -10.92 -12.64 -1.04
CA LEU A 117 -11.81 -13.52 -1.79
C LEU A 117 -13.09 -13.92 -1.04
N ARG A 118 -13.19 -13.60 0.26
CA ARG A 118 -14.43 -13.75 1.04
C ARG A 118 -15.36 -12.54 0.90
N SER A 119 -14.86 -11.39 0.47
CA SER A 119 -15.71 -10.22 0.23
C SER A 119 -16.59 -10.44 -1.01
N PRO A 120 -17.85 -9.99 -1.01
CA PRO A 120 -18.68 -10.02 -2.21
C PRO A 120 -18.24 -8.99 -3.26
N HIS A 121 -17.56 -7.91 -2.86
CA HIS A 121 -17.15 -6.80 -3.74
C HIS A 121 -15.74 -6.28 -3.40
N PRO A 122 -14.71 -7.13 -3.50
CA PRO A 122 -13.35 -6.78 -3.08
C PRO A 122 -12.72 -5.73 -4.00
N ARG A 123 -12.08 -4.73 -3.37
CA ARG A 123 -11.35 -3.65 -4.05
C ARG A 123 -9.96 -3.50 -3.46
N LEU A 124 -8.96 -3.39 -4.33
CA LEU A 124 -7.56 -3.15 -3.98
C LEU A 124 -7.14 -1.81 -4.57
N GLY A 125 -6.72 -0.88 -3.71
CA GLY A 125 -6.17 0.41 -4.12
C GLY A 125 -4.69 0.51 -3.80
N TYR A 126 -3.91 1.03 -4.74
CA TYR A 126 -2.47 1.20 -4.59
C TYR A 126 -2.07 2.64 -4.91
N VAL A 127 -1.43 3.31 -3.95
CA VAL A 127 -0.92 4.67 -4.14
C VAL A 127 0.45 4.62 -4.83
N SER A 128 0.41 4.81 -6.14
CA SER A 128 1.57 5.00 -7.00
C SER A 128 1.97 6.49 -7.07
N SER A 129 2.52 6.95 -8.19
CA SER A 129 2.86 8.35 -8.46
C SER A 129 2.91 8.60 -9.97
N ARG A 130 2.71 9.86 -10.40
CA ARG A 130 2.84 10.26 -11.81
C ARG A 130 4.21 9.87 -12.37
N VAL A 131 5.26 10.00 -11.56
CA VAL A 131 6.65 9.67 -11.93
C VAL A 131 6.91 8.16 -12.13
N GLY A 132 5.93 7.30 -11.83
CA GLY A 132 5.93 5.88 -12.18
C GLY A 132 5.47 5.59 -13.63
N SER A 133 5.10 6.62 -14.38
CA SER A 133 4.81 6.51 -15.82
C SER A 133 6.11 6.59 -16.62
N ILE A 134 6.40 5.54 -17.39
CA ILE A 134 7.53 5.53 -18.33
C ILE A 134 7.30 6.57 -19.44
N ALA A 135 6.08 6.65 -19.95
CA ALA A 135 5.73 7.55 -21.06
C ALA A 135 5.80 9.04 -20.68
N ASP A 136 5.57 9.39 -19.41
CA ASP A 136 5.62 10.78 -18.90
C ASP A 136 7.02 11.18 -18.39
N ASN A 137 8.01 10.28 -18.41
CA ASN A 137 9.32 10.56 -17.81
C ASN A 137 10.20 11.44 -18.71
N SER A 138 10.10 12.75 -18.54
CA SER A 138 10.89 13.76 -19.25
C SER A 138 12.05 14.37 -18.43
N SER A 139 12.16 14.05 -17.14
CA SER A 139 13.11 14.72 -16.22
C SER A 139 14.22 13.83 -15.65
N GLY A 140 14.04 12.49 -15.64
CA GLY A 140 15.01 11.57 -15.05
C GLY A 140 15.18 11.69 -13.52
N GLY A 141 16.28 11.11 -13.00
CA GLY A 141 16.63 11.08 -11.58
C GLY A 141 15.66 10.30 -10.69
N SER A 142 15.88 10.32 -9.38
CA SER A 142 15.07 9.56 -8.40
C SER A 142 14.91 8.09 -8.80
N TYR A 143 16.01 7.43 -9.17
CA TYR A 143 16.00 6.11 -9.81
C TYR A 143 15.25 5.09 -8.95
N ALA A 144 15.56 5.02 -7.65
CA ALA A 144 14.89 4.11 -6.73
C ALA A 144 13.39 4.35 -6.66
N TYR A 145 12.98 5.61 -6.48
CA TYR A 145 11.56 5.95 -6.31
C TYR A 145 10.75 5.72 -7.59
N ARG A 146 11.21 6.27 -8.73
CA ARG A 146 10.51 6.12 -10.03
C ARG A 146 10.40 4.67 -10.45
N ALA A 147 11.50 3.93 -10.34
CA ALA A 147 11.52 2.51 -10.71
C ALA A 147 10.58 1.71 -9.79
N SER A 148 10.57 1.97 -8.47
CA SER A 148 9.64 1.28 -7.55
C SER A 148 8.17 1.55 -7.85
N LYS A 149 7.80 2.79 -8.21
CA LYS A 149 6.42 3.15 -8.58
C LYS A 149 6.02 2.57 -9.93
N THR A 150 6.95 2.51 -10.88
CA THR A 150 6.75 1.81 -12.16
C THR A 150 6.56 0.31 -11.94
N ALA A 151 7.39 -0.30 -11.09
CA ALA A 151 7.28 -1.72 -10.74
C ALA A 151 5.94 -2.03 -10.03
N LEU A 152 5.50 -1.14 -9.11
CA LEU A 152 4.18 -1.24 -8.49
C LEU A 152 3.06 -1.23 -9.53
N ASN A 153 3.15 -0.39 -10.56
CA ASN A 153 2.15 -0.35 -11.64
C ASN A 153 2.08 -1.70 -12.38
N MET A 154 3.23 -2.32 -12.68
CA MET A 154 3.26 -3.65 -13.30
C MET A 154 2.69 -4.74 -12.39
N VAL A 155 3.02 -4.71 -11.09
CA VAL A 155 2.43 -5.61 -10.10
C VAL A 155 0.91 -5.49 -10.09
N CYS A 156 0.38 -4.27 -10.04
CA CYS A 156 -1.07 -4.03 -10.07
C CYS A 156 -1.70 -4.52 -11.37
N LYS A 157 -1.01 -4.38 -12.51
CA LYS A 157 -1.48 -4.91 -13.79
C LYS A 157 -1.59 -6.43 -13.74
N ASN A 158 -0.59 -7.13 -13.22
CA ASN A 158 -0.62 -8.59 -13.05
C ASN A 158 -1.79 -9.01 -12.14
N LEU A 159 -1.92 -8.38 -10.97
CA LEU A 159 -3.03 -8.64 -10.04
C LEU A 159 -4.40 -8.41 -10.70
N SER A 160 -4.55 -7.35 -11.49
CA SER A 160 -5.81 -7.06 -12.18
C SER A 160 -6.23 -8.15 -13.17
N LEU A 161 -5.26 -8.81 -13.80
CA LEU A 161 -5.51 -9.87 -14.78
C LEU A 161 -5.80 -11.19 -14.05
N GLU A 162 -5.00 -11.51 -13.04
CA GLU A 162 -5.11 -12.75 -12.27
C GLU A 162 -6.40 -12.82 -11.44
N LEU A 163 -6.83 -11.69 -10.89
CA LEU A 163 -7.99 -11.64 -10.00
C LEU A 163 -9.29 -11.23 -10.71
N LYS A 164 -9.25 -10.99 -12.03
CA LYS A 164 -10.40 -10.55 -12.83
C LYS A 164 -11.59 -11.48 -12.69
N ASP A 165 -11.38 -12.78 -12.91
CA ASP A 165 -12.46 -13.79 -12.88
C ASP A 165 -12.93 -14.09 -11.46
N LYS A 166 -12.22 -13.59 -10.44
CA LYS A 166 -12.60 -13.63 -9.03
C LYS A 166 -13.38 -12.38 -8.60
N GLY A 167 -13.67 -11.46 -9.53
CA GLY A 167 -14.44 -10.24 -9.25
C GLY A 167 -13.70 -9.16 -8.46
N VAL A 168 -12.37 -9.26 -8.33
CA VAL A 168 -11.57 -8.29 -7.58
C VAL A 168 -11.23 -7.09 -8.48
N VAL A 169 -11.56 -5.89 -8.01
CA VAL A 169 -11.19 -4.65 -8.70
C VAL A 169 -9.84 -4.17 -8.20
N VAL A 170 -8.91 -3.88 -9.10
CA VAL A 170 -7.59 -3.33 -8.79
C VAL A 170 -7.47 -1.93 -9.37
N VAL A 171 -7.16 -0.95 -8.52
CA VAL A 171 -7.05 0.46 -8.88
C VAL A 171 -5.67 1.01 -8.49
N ILE A 172 -5.03 1.69 -9.44
CA ILE A 172 -3.82 2.47 -9.19
C ILE A 172 -4.23 3.94 -9.05
N LEU A 173 -3.76 4.58 -7.99
CA LEU A 173 -3.97 6.00 -7.70
C LEU A 173 -2.63 6.72 -7.76
N HIS A 174 -2.55 7.89 -8.37
CA HIS A 174 -1.38 8.75 -8.23
C HIS A 174 -1.80 10.09 -7.60
N PRO A 175 -1.26 10.46 -6.43
CA PRO A 175 -1.46 11.80 -5.88
C PRO A 175 -0.56 12.77 -6.63
N GLY A 176 -1.14 13.84 -7.19
CA GLY A 176 -0.40 14.90 -7.86
C GLY A 176 -1.29 15.72 -8.80
N ILE A 177 -0.70 16.80 -9.32
CA ILE A 177 -1.08 17.51 -10.55
C ILE A 177 -0.03 17.11 -11.58
#